data_AF-A0A813XRA2-F1
#
_entry.id   AF-A0A813XRA2-F1
#
_cell.length_a   1.000
_cell.length_b   1.000
_cell.length_c   1.000
_cell.angle_alpha   90.00
_cell.angle_beta   90.00
_cell.angle_gamma   90.00
#
_symmetry.space_group_name_H-M   'P 1'
#
loop_
_entity.id
_entity.type
_entity.pdbx_description
1 polymer ?
#
loop_
_entity_poly.entity_id
_entity_poly.type
_entity_poly.pdbx_seq_one_letter_code
_entity_poly.pdbx_strand_id
1 'polypeptide(L)'
;MNASVFLHHFCDLHGPTILLCTETQYIHDCDDDDMLKLFYSQYIKAENSNTKTTCKSCTLSLDPVLISSIDRERHLLFISAPSPNNQELYKIGRNACLRSLNCERSSDNDKGVLFGDDESGYCLSFTFSIKDFHARGNQRLYSLCYLTSDKYYIISLLPIINEYVKLIAGWIQNDANLMYEKEARVKITTPTPSTTSSSRYGHITTLPTYVYRMPPRTPISKTLSEITHDQHIAYRIHSLFVWLLRLTNSAIQENLFDAMPTEEDTTRIERKGTV
;
A
#
# COMPACT_ATOMS: atom_id res chain seq x y z
N MET A 1 -17.82 -5.88 8.04
CA MET A 1 -17.81 -5.79 6.57
C MET A 1 -16.41 -6.12 6.07
N ASN A 2 -16.26 -6.96 5.06
CA ASN A 2 -14.93 -7.41 4.61
C ASN A 2 -14.47 -6.53 3.45
N ALA A 3 -13.69 -5.50 3.76
CA ALA A 3 -12.95 -4.71 2.78
C ALA A 3 -11.51 -5.20 2.68
N SER A 4 -10.87 -4.96 1.54
CA SER A 4 -9.47 -5.28 1.30
C SER A 4 -8.78 -4.13 0.57
N VAL A 5 -7.53 -3.86 0.92
CA VAL A 5 -6.75 -2.77 0.31
C VAL A 5 -5.59 -3.36 -0.48
N PHE A 6 -5.35 -2.85 -1.68
CA PHE A 6 -4.33 -3.37 -2.58
C PHE A 6 -3.38 -2.27 -3.01
N LEU A 7 -2.11 -2.64 -3.18
CA LEU A 7 -1.11 -1.88 -3.91
C LEU A 7 -0.83 -2.59 -5.23
N HIS A 8 -1.08 -1.91 -6.32
CA HIS A 8 -0.81 -2.37 -7.67
C HIS A 8 0.36 -1.61 -8.30
N HIS A 9 1.04 -2.26 -9.24
CA HIS A 9 2.14 -1.69 -10.01
C HIS A 9 2.06 -2.14 -11.46
N PHE A 10 2.31 -1.21 -12.37
CA PHE A 10 2.49 -1.52 -13.79
C PHE A 10 3.96 -1.84 -14.05
N CYS A 11 4.28 -3.13 -14.20
CA CYS A 11 5.61 -3.58 -14.56
C CYS A 11 5.82 -3.55 -16.08
N ASP A 12 6.92 -2.96 -16.53
CA ASP A 12 7.27 -2.96 -17.97
C ASP A 12 7.44 -4.36 -18.58
N LEU A 13 7.74 -5.38 -17.75
CA LEU A 13 7.95 -6.76 -18.19
C LEU A 13 6.66 -7.61 -18.10
N HIS A 14 5.87 -7.41 -17.05
CA HIS A 14 4.73 -8.28 -16.72
C HIS A 14 3.36 -7.60 -16.85
N GLY A 15 3.34 -6.29 -17.13
CA GLY A 15 2.14 -5.46 -17.11
C GLY A 15 1.64 -5.18 -15.70
N PRO A 16 0.32 -4.95 -15.52
CA PRO A 16 -0.30 -4.75 -14.22
C PRO A 16 -0.02 -5.94 -13.29
N THR A 17 0.37 -5.68 -12.04
CA THR A 17 0.72 -6.67 -11.01
C THR A 17 0.25 -6.22 -9.64
N ILE A 18 -0.13 -7.17 -8.79
CA ILE A 18 -0.42 -6.93 -7.37
C ILE A 18 0.92 -7.02 -6.63
N LEU A 19 1.25 -5.99 -5.84
CA LEU A 19 2.46 -5.97 -5.01
C LEU A 19 2.18 -6.33 -3.55
N LEU A 20 1.04 -5.88 -3.04
CA LEU A 20 0.62 -6.11 -1.66
C LEU A 20 -0.91 -6.07 -1.60
N CYS A 21 -1.49 -6.95 -0.81
CA CYS A 21 -2.89 -6.97 -0.42
C CYS A 21 -2.96 -6.99 1.10
N THR A 22 -3.81 -6.15 1.70
CA THR A 22 -4.17 -6.21 3.12
C THR A 22 -5.62 -6.63 3.26
N GLU A 23 -5.84 -7.74 3.96
CA GLU A 23 -7.15 -8.30 4.24
C GLU A 23 -7.50 -8.12 5.73
N THR A 24 -8.80 -8.03 6.03
CA THR A 24 -9.32 -8.01 7.40
C THR A 24 -10.06 -9.32 7.67
N GLN A 25 -9.80 -9.90 8.84
CA GLN A 25 -10.48 -11.10 9.31
C GLN A 25 -10.91 -10.96 10.76
N TYR A 26 -12.11 -11.42 11.11
CA TYR A 26 -12.56 -11.49 12.49
C TYR A 26 -11.95 -12.70 13.19
N ILE A 27 -11.49 -12.51 14.42
CA ILE A 27 -11.00 -13.57 15.30
C ILE A 27 -12.05 -13.79 16.38
N HIS A 28 -12.45 -15.03 16.65
CA HIS A 28 -13.45 -15.30 17.68
C HIS A 28 -12.86 -15.31 19.11
N ASP A 29 -11.56 -15.60 19.27
CA ASP A 29 -10.85 -15.58 20.56
C ASP A 29 -9.43 -15.00 20.42
N CYS A 30 -9.09 -13.99 21.24
CA CYS A 30 -7.84 -13.22 21.12
C CYS A 30 -6.57 -13.90 21.68
N ASP A 31 -6.72 -15.11 22.24
CA ASP A 31 -5.64 -15.85 22.91
C ASP A 31 -5.10 -17.04 22.08
N ASP A 32 -5.70 -17.37 20.94
CA ASP A 32 -5.26 -18.49 20.10
C ASP A 32 -4.12 -18.09 19.15
N ASP A 33 -2.91 -18.04 19.70
CA ASP A 33 -1.65 -18.08 18.92
C ASP A 33 -1.65 -19.22 17.88
N ASP A 34 -2.42 -20.28 18.14
CA ASP A 34 -2.54 -21.43 17.25
C ASP A 34 -3.35 -21.13 15.97
N MET A 35 -4.35 -20.23 16.02
CA MET A 35 -5.06 -19.76 14.83
C MET A 35 -4.15 -18.93 13.92
N LEU A 36 -3.35 -18.04 14.51
CA LEU A 36 -2.33 -17.28 13.79
C LEU A 36 -1.28 -18.20 13.14
N LYS A 37 -0.81 -19.23 13.86
CA LYS A 37 0.11 -20.25 13.33
C LYS A 37 -0.52 -21.07 12.20
N LEU A 38 -1.79 -21.47 12.34
CA LEU A 38 -2.54 -22.17 11.30
C LEU A 38 -2.63 -21.33 10.04
N PHE A 39 -2.98 -20.05 10.15
CA PHE A 39 -3.02 -19.13 9.01
C PHE A 39 -1.65 -18.88 8.38
N TYR A 40 -0.61 -18.66 9.19
CA TYR A 40 0.78 -18.57 8.72
C TYR A 40 1.16 -19.83 7.93
N SER A 41 0.81 -21.01 8.44
CA SER A 41 1.11 -22.28 7.77
C SER A 41 0.38 -22.45 6.44
N GLN A 42 -0.85 -21.91 6.30
CA GLN A 42 -1.61 -21.95 5.05
C GLN A 42 -0.99 -21.04 3.99
N TYR A 43 -0.62 -19.81 4.37
CA TYR A 43 0.05 -18.87 3.46
C TYR A 43 1.41 -19.40 2.98
N ILE A 44 2.24 -19.94 3.88
CA ILE A 44 3.55 -20.52 3.52
C ILE A 44 3.39 -21.74 2.59
N LYS A 45 2.35 -22.57 2.80
CA LYS A 45 2.05 -23.71 1.90
C LYS A 45 1.61 -23.23 0.51
N ALA A 46 0.78 -22.19 0.44
CA ALA A 46 0.34 -21.61 -0.83
C ALA A 46 1.52 -21.01 -1.61
N GLU A 47 2.46 -20.36 -0.93
CA GLU A 47 3.61 -19.72 -1.57
C GLU A 47 4.62 -20.74 -2.14
N ASN A 48 4.92 -21.81 -1.40
CA ASN A 48 5.81 -22.88 -1.88
C ASN A 48 5.28 -23.59 -3.13
N SER A 49 3.96 -23.56 -3.36
CA SER A 49 3.34 -24.12 -4.57
C SER A 49 3.39 -23.18 -5.79
N ASN A 50 3.69 -21.90 -5.57
CA ASN A 50 3.55 -20.82 -6.55
C ASN A 50 4.91 -20.14 -6.83
N THR A 51 5.97 -20.93 -6.99
CA THR A 51 7.32 -20.47 -7.36
C THR A 51 7.39 -19.99 -8.82
N LYS A 52 6.59 -18.98 -9.15
CA LYS A 52 6.83 -18.16 -10.34
C LYS A 52 7.96 -17.19 -10.02
N THR A 53 9.02 -17.26 -10.80
CA THR A 53 10.12 -16.29 -10.78
C THR A 53 9.57 -14.91 -11.16
N THR A 54 9.18 -14.12 -10.16
CA THR A 54 8.76 -12.73 -10.37
C THR A 54 10.00 -11.84 -10.56
N CYS A 55 9.88 -10.80 -11.38
CA CYS A 55 10.99 -9.87 -11.55
C CYS A 55 11.12 -8.99 -10.31
N LYS A 56 12.31 -8.40 -10.14
CA LYS A 56 12.63 -7.55 -8.99
C LYS A 56 11.63 -6.40 -8.77
N SER A 57 11.04 -5.84 -9.83
CA SER A 57 10.04 -4.77 -9.71
C SER A 57 8.65 -5.23 -9.32
N CYS A 58 8.36 -6.52 -9.39
CA CYS A 58 7.07 -7.11 -8.97
C CYS A 58 7.11 -7.65 -7.53
N THR A 59 8.23 -7.47 -6.82
CA THR A 59 8.40 -7.96 -5.47
C THR A 59 8.62 -6.77 -4.53
N LEU A 60 7.81 -6.72 -3.49
CA LEU A 60 8.09 -5.90 -2.32
C LEU A 60 9.00 -6.74 -1.42
N SER A 61 10.16 -6.24 -0.99
CA SER A 61 11.10 -6.98 -0.14
C SER A 61 10.44 -7.23 1.23
N LEU A 62 9.69 -8.32 1.34
CA LEU A 62 8.97 -8.76 2.51
C LEU A 62 9.77 -9.92 3.09
N ASP A 63 10.59 -9.64 4.09
CA ASP A 63 11.22 -10.68 4.90
C ASP A 63 10.83 -10.42 6.36
N PRO A 64 9.91 -11.20 6.97
CA PRO A 64 9.18 -12.33 6.39
C PRO A 64 8.13 -11.93 5.34
N VAL A 65 7.75 -12.89 4.50
CA VAL A 65 6.78 -12.79 3.38
C VAL A 65 5.42 -12.19 3.78
N LEU A 66 5.03 -12.36 5.05
CA LEU A 66 3.74 -11.99 5.58
C LEU A 66 3.90 -10.98 6.72
N ILE A 67 3.14 -9.90 6.68
CA ILE A 67 3.03 -8.94 7.78
C ILE A 67 1.63 -9.03 8.38
N SER A 68 1.52 -9.16 9.70
CA SER A 68 0.23 -9.17 10.39
C SER A 68 0.18 -8.13 11.52
N SER A 69 -1.02 -7.62 11.78
CA SER A 69 -1.34 -6.74 12.91
C SER A 69 -2.66 -7.17 13.53
N ILE A 70 -2.77 -7.11 14.85
CA ILE A 70 -3.95 -7.55 15.61
C ILE A 70 -4.54 -6.36 16.34
N ASP A 71 -5.84 -6.10 16.15
CA ASP A 71 -6.63 -5.20 16.98
C ASP A 71 -7.45 -6.05 17.97
N ARG A 72 -6.95 -6.15 19.21
CA ARG A 72 -7.58 -6.95 20.26
C ARG A 72 -8.91 -6.38 20.74
N GLU A 73 -9.12 -5.07 20.66
CA GLU A 73 -10.36 -4.43 21.12
C GLU A 73 -11.54 -4.78 20.22
N ARG A 74 -11.28 -4.91 18.91
CA ARG A 74 -12.29 -5.21 17.89
C ARG A 74 -12.26 -6.66 17.42
N HIS A 75 -11.37 -7.46 17.98
CA HIS A 75 -11.10 -8.83 17.55
C HIS A 75 -10.85 -8.95 16.04
N LEU A 76 -10.02 -8.04 15.50
CA LEU A 76 -9.67 -8.01 14.07
C LEU A 76 -8.21 -8.38 13.86
N LEU A 77 -7.98 -9.27 12.91
CA LEU A 77 -6.67 -9.58 12.33
C LEU A 77 -6.55 -8.90 10.98
N PHE A 78 -5.45 -8.19 10.79
CA PHE A 78 -5.07 -7.63 9.50
C PHE A 78 -3.84 -8.37 8.98
N ILE A 79 -3.94 -8.91 7.79
CA ILE A 79 -2.87 -9.69 7.17
C ILE A 79 -2.47 -9.01 5.87
N SER A 80 -1.17 -8.91 5.61
CA SER A 80 -0.65 -8.40 4.35
C SER A 80 0.31 -9.36 3.69
N ALA A 81 -0.02 -9.67 2.44
CA ALA A 81 0.68 -10.64 1.60
C ALA A 81 0.82 -10.10 0.16
N PRO A 82 1.79 -10.59 -0.64
CA PRO A 82 1.91 -10.24 -2.05
C PRO A 82 0.67 -10.60 -2.89
N SER A 83 -0.05 -11.64 -2.47
CA SER A 83 -1.31 -12.06 -3.08
C SER A 83 -2.28 -12.61 -2.05
N PRO A 84 -3.59 -12.37 -2.20
CA PRO A 84 -4.61 -12.95 -1.35
C PRO A 84 -4.58 -14.49 -1.41
N ASN A 85 -4.80 -15.17 -0.29
CA ASN A 85 -4.86 -16.64 -0.24
C ASN A 85 -6.18 -17.18 -0.83
N ASN A 86 -7.28 -16.44 -0.69
CA ASN A 86 -8.56 -16.83 -1.28
C ASN A 86 -8.51 -16.65 -2.80
N GLN A 87 -8.75 -17.74 -3.55
CA GLN A 87 -8.73 -17.75 -5.01
C GLN A 87 -9.79 -16.83 -5.64
N GLU A 88 -10.97 -16.69 -5.02
CA GLU A 88 -12.01 -15.77 -5.50
C GLU A 88 -11.57 -14.32 -5.34
N LEU A 89 -11.08 -13.97 -4.14
CA LEU A 89 -10.54 -12.64 -3.88
C LEU A 89 -9.32 -12.34 -4.78
N TYR A 90 -8.50 -13.34 -5.09
CA TYR A 90 -7.42 -13.21 -6.07
C TYR A 90 -7.94 -12.84 -7.46
N LYS A 91 -8.98 -13.54 -7.95
CA LYS A 91 -9.58 -13.23 -9.26
C LYS A 91 -10.14 -11.81 -9.29
N ILE A 92 -10.85 -11.42 -8.23
CA ILE A 92 -11.42 -10.08 -8.08
C ILE A 92 -10.30 -9.02 -8.03
N GLY A 93 -9.33 -9.17 -7.13
CA GLY A 93 -8.21 -8.25 -6.98
C GLY A 93 -7.37 -8.17 -8.26
N ARG A 94 -7.21 -9.28 -8.98
CA ARG A 94 -6.54 -9.30 -10.29
C ARG A 94 -7.31 -8.50 -11.34
N ASN A 95 -8.62 -8.64 -11.40
CA ASN A 95 -9.47 -7.86 -12.30
C ASN A 95 -9.40 -6.35 -11.95
N ALA A 96 -9.51 -6.01 -10.67
CA ALA A 96 -9.37 -4.64 -10.17
C ALA A 96 -8.00 -4.05 -10.54
N CYS A 97 -6.92 -4.83 -10.42
CA CYS A 97 -5.57 -4.44 -10.85
C CYS A 97 -5.50 -4.11 -12.34
N LEU A 98 -6.03 -4.98 -13.21
CA LEU A 98 -6.06 -4.76 -14.65
C LEU A 98 -6.85 -3.50 -15.02
N ARG A 99 -8.05 -3.34 -14.45
CA ARG A 99 -8.92 -2.18 -14.70
C ARG A 99 -8.29 -0.88 -14.23
N SER A 100 -7.78 -0.83 -12.99
CA SER A 100 -7.15 0.37 -12.41
C SER A 100 -5.99 0.91 -13.25
N LEU A 101 -5.10 0.03 -13.72
CA LEU A 101 -3.87 0.45 -14.38
C LEU A 101 -4.03 0.65 -15.89
N ASN A 102 -4.99 -0.02 -16.55
CA ASN A 102 -5.14 0.03 -18.01
C ASN A 102 -6.35 0.84 -18.48
N CYS A 103 -7.50 0.69 -17.83
CA CYS A 103 -8.79 1.12 -18.40
C CYS A 103 -9.40 2.31 -17.64
N GLU A 104 -9.26 2.33 -16.32
CA GLU A 104 -9.99 3.22 -15.42
C GLU A 104 -9.07 4.31 -14.86
N ARG A 105 -8.56 5.16 -15.75
CA ARG A 105 -7.72 6.31 -15.35
C ARG A 105 -8.57 7.55 -15.17
N SER A 106 -8.38 8.23 -14.05
CA SER A 106 -8.96 9.55 -13.84
C SER A 106 -8.30 10.57 -14.78
N SER A 107 -9.10 11.50 -15.28
CA SER A 107 -8.57 12.73 -15.92
C SER A 107 -8.00 13.70 -14.88
N ASP A 108 -8.46 13.58 -13.64
CA ASP A 108 -8.03 14.36 -12.48
C ASP A 108 -7.10 13.50 -11.63
N ASN A 109 -5.81 13.85 -11.61
CA ASN A 109 -4.79 13.13 -10.86
C ASN A 109 -5.00 13.17 -9.34
N ASP A 110 -5.90 14.03 -8.85
CA ASP A 110 -6.18 14.20 -7.43
C ASP A 110 -7.38 13.40 -6.93
N LYS A 111 -8.05 12.63 -7.81
CA LYS A 111 -9.25 11.86 -7.46
C LYS A 111 -9.15 10.42 -7.91
N GLY A 112 -9.58 9.53 -7.01
CA GLY A 112 -9.77 8.13 -7.32
C GLY A 112 -10.97 7.89 -8.25
N VAL A 113 -10.89 6.80 -9.01
CA VAL A 113 -11.98 6.31 -9.86
C VAL A 113 -12.68 5.17 -9.14
N LEU A 114 -13.99 5.30 -8.95
CA LEU A 114 -14.84 4.23 -8.44
C LEU A 114 -15.39 3.43 -9.61
N PHE A 115 -15.14 2.12 -9.60
CA PHE A 115 -15.68 1.20 -10.60
C PHE A 115 -15.97 -0.16 -9.95
N GLY A 116 -16.79 -0.98 -10.60
CA GLY A 116 -17.12 -2.31 -10.12
C GLY A 116 -18.56 -2.70 -10.44
N ASP A 117 -18.90 -3.90 -10.05
CA ASP A 117 -20.23 -4.50 -10.20
C ASP A 117 -20.50 -5.47 -9.02
N ASP A 118 -21.70 -6.02 -8.96
CA ASP A 118 -22.10 -6.91 -7.86
C ASP A 118 -21.36 -8.27 -7.89
N GLU A 119 -20.80 -8.67 -9.03
CA GLU A 119 -20.08 -9.95 -9.18
C GLU A 119 -18.61 -9.84 -8.77
N SER A 120 -17.94 -8.76 -9.16
CA SER A 120 -16.52 -8.49 -8.89
C SER A 120 -16.31 -7.52 -7.73
N GLY A 121 -17.37 -7.01 -7.11
CA GLY A 121 -17.29 -6.00 -6.07
C GLY A 121 -16.93 -4.61 -6.60
N TYR A 122 -16.92 -3.66 -5.67
CA TYR A 122 -16.70 -2.25 -5.92
C TYR A 122 -15.31 -1.83 -5.46
N CYS A 123 -14.58 -1.16 -6.35
CA CYS A 123 -13.20 -0.77 -6.18
C CYS A 123 -13.03 0.74 -6.38
N LEU A 124 -12.51 1.43 -5.38
CA LEU A 124 -12.00 2.79 -5.52
C LEU A 124 -10.49 2.71 -5.79
N SER A 125 -10.08 3.08 -7.00
CA SER A 125 -8.68 3.09 -7.42
C SER A 125 -8.11 4.50 -7.47
N PHE A 126 -6.99 4.73 -6.80
CA PHE A 126 -6.21 5.95 -6.89
C PHE A 126 -4.87 5.64 -7.58
N THR A 127 -4.74 6.07 -8.82
CA THR A 127 -3.55 5.83 -9.64
C THR A 127 -2.57 7.00 -9.50
N PHE A 128 -1.29 6.71 -9.30
CA PHE A 128 -0.25 7.72 -9.14
C PHE A 128 1.09 7.26 -9.73
N SER A 129 1.87 8.22 -10.23
CA SER A 129 3.22 7.97 -10.74
C SER A 129 4.27 8.35 -9.70
N ILE A 130 5.30 7.51 -9.54
CA ILE A 130 6.49 7.84 -8.76
C ILE A 130 7.66 8.09 -9.70
N LYS A 131 8.57 9.00 -9.35
CA LYS A 131 9.80 9.23 -10.14
C LYS A 131 10.82 8.13 -9.83
N ASP A 132 11.43 7.58 -10.88
CA ASP A 132 12.55 6.65 -10.77
C ASP A 132 13.56 6.99 -11.87
N PHE A 133 14.79 7.32 -11.46
CA PHE A 133 15.85 7.75 -12.37
C PHE A 133 16.25 6.65 -13.37
N HIS A 134 16.02 5.38 -13.03
CA HIS A 134 16.39 4.24 -13.84
C HIS A 134 15.20 3.61 -14.57
N ALA A 135 13.99 4.17 -14.45
CA ALA A 135 12.81 3.68 -15.15
C ALA A 135 12.65 4.32 -16.53
N ARG A 136 11.91 3.64 -17.42
CA ARG A 136 11.54 4.20 -18.72
C ARG A 136 10.68 5.46 -18.53
N GLY A 137 11.09 6.56 -19.13
CA GLY A 137 10.37 7.84 -18.97
C GLY A 137 10.50 8.44 -17.57
N ASN A 138 11.49 7.99 -16.78
CA ASN A 138 11.81 8.46 -15.44
C ASN A 138 10.68 8.33 -14.41
N GLN A 139 9.72 7.44 -14.65
CA GLN A 139 8.58 7.25 -13.78
C GLN A 139 8.08 5.80 -13.80
N ARG A 140 7.39 5.41 -12.72
CA ARG A 140 6.68 4.14 -12.61
C ARG A 140 5.26 4.39 -12.14
N LEU A 141 4.34 3.60 -12.66
CA LEU A 141 2.91 3.74 -12.39
C LEU A 141 2.47 2.75 -11.31
N TYR A 142 1.81 3.27 -10.28
CA TYR A 142 1.24 2.51 -9.17
C TYR A 142 -0.24 2.86 -9.01
N SER A 143 -0.99 2.00 -8.33
CA SER A 143 -2.37 2.29 -7.93
C SER A 143 -2.64 1.75 -6.53
N LEU A 144 -3.25 2.57 -5.68
CA LEU A 144 -3.87 2.15 -4.44
C LEU A 144 -5.33 1.80 -4.72
N CYS A 145 -5.79 0.63 -4.28
CA CYS A 145 -7.17 0.22 -4.50
C CYS A 145 -7.83 -0.17 -3.19
N TYR A 146 -9.01 0.38 -2.91
CA TYR A 146 -9.89 -0.05 -1.83
C TYR A 146 -11.04 -0.85 -2.41
N LEU A 147 -11.16 -2.13 -2.03
CA LEU A 147 -12.14 -3.07 -2.55
C LEU A 147 -13.13 -3.47 -1.45
N THR A 148 -14.42 -3.46 -1.78
CA THR A 148 -15.50 -3.97 -0.93
C THR A 148 -16.63 -4.53 -1.78
N SER A 149 -17.46 -5.40 -1.23
CA SER A 149 -18.65 -5.92 -1.91
C SER A 149 -19.83 -4.95 -1.87
N ASP A 150 -19.85 -4.00 -0.93
CA ASP A 150 -20.99 -3.10 -0.73
C ASP A 150 -20.81 -1.75 -1.44
N LYS A 151 -21.69 -1.51 -2.43
CA LYS A 151 -21.76 -0.28 -3.22
C LYS A 151 -22.04 0.96 -2.39
N TYR A 152 -23.03 0.90 -1.51
CA TYR A 152 -23.48 2.07 -0.76
C TYR A 152 -22.48 2.43 0.33
N TYR A 153 -21.84 1.41 0.92
CA TYR A 153 -20.75 1.59 1.86
C TYR A 153 -19.58 2.38 1.25
N ILE A 154 -19.06 1.95 0.09
CA ILE A 154 -17.91 2.63 -0.53
C ILE A 154 -18.25 4.04 -1.02
N ILE A 155 -19.47 4.26 -1.53
CA ILE A 155 -19.93 5.59 -1.96
C ILE A 155 -20.00 6.55 -0.76
N SER A 156 -20.54 6.08 0.37
CA SER A 156 -20.68 6.90 1.58
C SER A 156 -19.32 7.31 2.16
N LEU A 157 -18.32 6.43 2.06
CA LEU A 157 -16.97 6.67 2.57
C LEU A 157 -16.01 7.25 1.53
N LEU A 158 -16.46 7.46 0.29
CA LEU A 158 -15.61 7.86 -0.83
C LEU A 158 -14.75 9.11 -0.55
N PRO A 159 -15.26 10.20 0.06
CA PRO A 159 -14.43 11.35 0.38
C PRO A 159 -13.31 11.03 1.36
N ILE A 160 -13.60 10.23 2.40
CA ILE A 160 -12.64 9.85 3.43
C ILE A 160 -11.55 8.95 2.84
N ILE A 161 -11.95 7.95 2.06
CA ILE A 161 -11.00 7.03 1.43
C ILE A 161 -10.13 7.80 0.43
N ASN A 162 -10.71 8.68 -0.39
CA ASN A 162 -9.98 9.47 -1.39
C ASN A 162 -8.89 10.34 -0.77
N GLU A 163 -9.20 11.10 0.28
CA GLU A 163 -8.20 11.92 0.97
C GLU A 163 -7.09 11.05 1.59
N TYR A 164 -7.46 9.91 2.18
CA TYR A 164 -6.48 9.04 2.81
C TYR A 164 -5.52 8.37 1.80
N VAL A 165 -6.03 7.85 0.67
CA VAL A 165 -5.19 7.26 -0.37
C VAL A 165 -4.32 8.31 -1.06
N LYS A 166 -4.81 9.54 -1.22
CA LYS A 166 -4.03 10.68 -1.72
C LYS A 166 -2.85 10.98 -0.79
N LEU A 167 -3.06 10.97 0.53
CA LEU A 167 -1.98 11.15 1.51
C LEU A 167 -0.93 10.04 1.42
N ILE A 168 -1.35 8.78 1.35
CA ILE A 168 -0.42 7.64 1.19
C ILE A 168 0.42 7.80 -0.08
N ALA A 169 -0.23 8.09 -1.21
CA ALA A 169 0.44 8.29 -2.49
C ALA A 169 1.44 9.45 -2.42
N GLY A 170 1.04 10.57 -1.81
CA GLY A 170 1.91 11.74 -1.62
C GLY A 170 3.18 11.43 -0.80
N TRP A 171 3.07 10.63 0.26
CA TRP A 171 4.24 10.21 1.04
C TRP A 171 5.20 9.34 0.23
N ILE A 172 4.68 8.35 -0.50
CA ILE A 172 5.50 7.49 -1.36
C ILE A 172 6.17 8.31 -2.47
N GLN A 173 5.44 9.24 -3.08
CA GLN A 173 5.96 10.13 -4.11
C GLN A 173 7.06 11.05 -3.58
N ASN A 174 6.89 11.61 -2.38
CA ASN A 174 7.89 12.47 -1.75
C ASN A 174 9.21 11.73 -1.52
N ASP A 175 9.14 10.52 -0.95
CA ASP A 175 10.33 9.69 -0.69
C ASP A 175 11.04 9.31 -2.01
N ALA A 176 10.28 8.92 -3.03
CA ALA A 176 10.82 8.62 -4.35
C ALA A 176 11.44 9.86 -5.04
N ASN A 177 10.80 11.04 -4.94
CA ASN A 177 11.31 12.29 -5.50
C ASN A 177 12.65 12.69 -4.88
N LEU A 178 12.78 12.54 -3.56
CA LEU A 178 14.01 12.84 -2.83
C LEU A 178 15.16 11.93 -3.30
N MET A 179 14.88 10.65 -3.56
CA MET A 179 15.88 9.73 -4.10
C MET A 179 16.19 10.00 -5.57
N TYR A 180 15.19 10.32 -6.39
CA TYR A 180 15.38 10.73 -7.77
C TYR A 180 16.35 11.91 -7.89
N GLU A 181 16.18 12.96 -7.07
CA GLU A 181 17.08 14.11 -7.07
C GLU A 181 18.50 13.76 -6.66
N LYS A 182 18.67 12.88 -5.66
CA LYS A 182 19.99 12.39 -5.23
C LYS A 182 20.68 11.58 -6.32
N GLU A 183 19.95 10.69 -7.00
CA GLU A 183 20.51 9.86 -8.08
C GLU A 183 20.82 10.69 -9.35
N ALA A 184 20.08 11.78 -9.57
CA ALA A 184 20.31 12.67 -10.69
C ALA A 184 21.54 13.58 -10.49
N ARG A 185 21.86 13.96 -9.25
CA ARG A 185 23.00 14.82 -8.91
C ARG A 185 24.28 14.00 -8.71
N VAL A 186 25.28 14.22 -9.55
CA VAL A 186 26.61 13.63 -9.41
C VAL A 186 27.59 14.69 -8.94
N LYS A 187 28.35 14.38 -7.89
CA LYS A 187 29.48 15.20 -7.43
C LYS A 187 30.66 14.95 -8.37
N ILE A 188 31.00 15.94 -9.17
CA ILE A 188 32.19 15.92 -10.02
C ILE A 188 33.29 16.70 -9.30
N THR A 189 34.44 16.06 -9.18
CA THR A 189 35.67 16.68 -8.67
C THR A 189 36.47 17.16 -9.87
N THR A 190 36.16 18.34 -10.38
CA THR A 190 36.96 18.97 -11.44
C THR A 190 38.20 19.63 -10.84
N PRO A 191 39.42 19.24 -11.24
CA PRO A 191 40.61 19.98 -10.88
C PRO A 191 40.58 21.34 -11.61
N THR A 192 40.27 22.41 -10.88
CA THR A 192 40.38 23.78 -11.39
C THR A 192 41.83 24.25 -11.25
N PRO A 193 42.51 24.65 -12.32
CA PRO A 193 43.83 25.26 -12.21
C PRO A 193 43.68 26.62 -11.52
N SER A 194 44.26 26.78 -10.33
CA SER A 194 44.32 28.06 -9.65
C SER A 194 45.26 29.00 -10.40
N THR A 195 44.71 30.08 -10.96
CA THR A 195 45.48 31.15 -11.59
C THR A 195 46.06 32.08 -10.52
N THR A 196 46.87 31.54 -9.61
CA THR A 196 47.67 32.34 -8.67
C THR A 196 49.13 32.13 -8.96
N SER A 197 49.65 33.03 -9.79
CA SER A 197 51.07 33.27 -10.00
C SER A 197 51.76 33.49 -8.64
N SER A 198 52.72 32.62 -8.30
CA SER A 198 53.67 32.69 -7.17
C SER A 198 53.49 31.63 -6.07
N SER A 199 53.63 30.35 -6.40
CA SER A 199 54.21 29.36 -5.48
C SER A 199 54.73 28.16 -6.28
N ARG A 200 55.97 27.72 -5.99
CA ARG A 200 56.65 26.60 -6.66
C ARG A 200 56.12 25.21 -6.25
N TYR A 201 55.06 25.16 -5.45
CA TYR A 201 54.31 23.94 -5.15
C TYR A 201 52.83 24.20 -5.41
N GLY A 202 52.32 23.70 -6.54
CA GLY A 202 50.93 23.85 -6.93
C GLY A 202 50.02 23.01 -6.04
N HIS A 203 49.29 23.65 -5.13
CA HIS A 203 48.26 22.98 -4.34
C HIS A 203 46.99 22.86 -5.20
N ILE A 204 46.70 21.67 -5.71
CA ILE A 204 45.45 21.37 -6.42
C ILE A 204 44.32 21.54 -5.40
N THR A 205 43.49 22.57 -5.55
CA THR A 205 42.27 22.73 -4.77
C THR A 205 41.12 22.14 -5.57
N THR A 206 40.58 21.02 -5.09
CA THR A 206 39.44 20.34 -5.70
C THR A 206 38.14 20.95 -5.18
N LEU A 207 37.51 21.81 -5.97
CA LEU A 207 36.17 22.33 -5.63
C LEU A 207 35.11 21.33 -6.12
N PRO A 208 34.23 20.82 -5.24
CA PRO A 208 33.18 19.91 -5.65
C PRO A 208 32.08 20.67 -6.39
N THR A 209 31.81 20.29 -7.64
CA THR A 209 30.68 20.81 -8.43
C THR A 209 29.65 19.70 -8.63
N TYR A 210 28.36 19.99 -8.45
CA TYR A 210 27.29 19.04 -8.70
C TYR A 210 26.73 19.23 -10.12
N VAL A 211 26.67 18.16 -10.90
CA VAL A 211 26.12 18.17 -12.26
C VAL A 211 24.99 17.14 -12.37
N TYR A 212 23.96 17.47 -13.13
CA TYR A 212 22.87 16.55 -13.43
C TYR A 212 23.29 15.56 -14.52
N ARG A 213 23.23 14.26 -14.24
CA ARG A 213 23.50 13.22 -15.24
C ARG A 213 22.23 12.84 -16.01
N MET A 214 22.42 12.42 -17.25
CA MET A 214 21.32 11.85 -18.04
C MET A 214 20.94 10.46 -17.50
N PRO A 215 19.64 10.10 -17.52
CA PRO A 215 19.18 8.76 -17.21
C PRO A 215 19.87 7.69 -18.06
N PRO A 216 20.07 6.47 -17.53
CA PRO A 216 20.62 5.37 -18.31
C PRO A 216 19.71 5.01 -19.48
N ARG A 217 20.30 4.63 -20.63
CA ARG A 217 19.54 4.19 -21.81
C ARG A 217 18.76 2.90 -21.58
N THR A 218 19.27 2.02 -20.74
CA THR A 218 18.65 0.74 -20.40
C THR A 218 17.98 0.84 -19.03
N PRO A 219 16.66 0.61 -18.93
CA PRO A 219 15.98 0.67 -17.65
C PRO A 219 16.44 -0.47 -16.74
N ILE A 220 16.52 -0.19 -15.43
CA ILE A 220 16.91 -1.17 -14.42
C ILE A 220 15.68 -1.51 -13.58
N SER A 221 15.42 -2.80 -13.38
CA SER A 221 14.37 -3.24 -12.45
C SER A 221 14.83 -3.01 -11.02
N LYS A 222 14.12 -2.16 -10.28
CA LYS A 222 14.29 -1.95 -8.83
C LYS A 222 13.01 -2.33 -8.09
N THR A 223 13.14 -2.73 -6.82
CA THR A 223 12.00 -2.90 -5.91
C THR A 223 11.49 -1.52 -5.46
N LEU A 224 10.26 -1.43 -4.93
CA LEU A 224 9.78 -0.18 -4.35
C LEU A 224 10.67 0.30 -3.19
N SER A 225 11.16 -0.63 -2.37
CA SER A 225 12.09 -0.36 -1.26
C SER A 225 13.40 0.28 -1.74
N GLU A 226 13.93 -0.15 -2.89
CA GLU A 226 15.14 0.45 -3.48
C GLU A 226 14.88 1.83 -4.09
N ILE A 227 13.68 2.07 -4.62
CA ILE A 227 13.30 3.37 -5.22
C ILE A 227 13.14 4.42 -4.14
N THR A 228 12.47 4.09 -3.03
CA THR A 228 12.27 4.99 -1.89
C THR A 228 13.46 4.98 -0.92
N HIS A 229 14.42 4.07 -1.09
CA HIS A 229 15.51 3.80 -0.14
C HIS A 229 15.03 3.52 1.29
N ASP A 230 13.90 2.83 1.40
CA ASP A 230 13.28 2.47 2.66
C ASP A 230 13.13 0.96 2.79
N GLN A 231 13.91 0.37 3.70
CA GLN A 231 13.88 -1.07 3.99
C GLN A 231 12.57 -1.50 4.66
N HIS A 232 11.88 -0.58 5.35
CA HIS A 232 10.67 -0.88 6.11
C HIS A 232 9.39 -0.40 5.41
N ILE A 233 9.47 -0.08 4.11
CA ILE A 233 8.34 0.47 3.34
C ILE A 233 7.12 -0.46 3.38
N ALA A 234 7.34 -1.77 3.37
CA ALA A 234 6.28 -2.76 3.47
C ALA A 234 5.50 -2.66 4.78
N TYR A 235 6.20 -2.51 5.91
CA TYR A 235 5.59 -2.33 7.23
C TYR A 235 4.85 -0.99 7.36
N ARG A 236 5.40 0.08 6.76
CA ARG A 236 4.71 1.37 6.71
C ARG A 236 3.42 1.26 5.91
N ILE A 237 3.47 0.72 4.70
CA ILE A 237 2.29 0.55 3.84
C ILE A 237 1.25 -0.34 4.53
N HIS A 238 1.67 -1.46 5.13
CA HIS A 238 0.80 -2.30 5.95
C HIS A 238 0.09 -1.48 7.04
N SER A 239 0.84 -0.72 7.84
CA SER A 239 0.27 0.09 8.92
C SER A 239 -0.76 1.11 8.40
N LEU A 240 -0.50 1.70 7.23
CA LEU A 240 -1.43 2.64 6.60
C LEU A 240 -2.68 1.95 6.07
N PHE A 241 -2.55 0.74 5.50
CA PHE A 241 -3.70 -0.03 5.04
C PHE A 241 -4.56 -0.49 6.21
N VAL A 242 -3.93 -0.96 7.29
CA VAL A 242 -4.60 -1.27 8.56
C VAL A 242 -5.36 -0.06 9.08
N TRP A 243 -4.71 1.10 9.12
CA TRP A 243 -5.36 2.33 9.59
C TRP A 243 -6.55 2.73 8.71
N LEU A 244 -6.42 2.63 7.38
CA LEU A 244 -7.52 2.88 6.46
C LEU A 244 -8.70 1.93 6.73
N LEU A 245 -8.43 0.62 6.86
CA LEU A 245 -9.46 -0.38 7.13
C LEU A 245 -10.14 -0.16 8.49
N ARG A 246 -9.37 0.20 9.53
CA ARG A 246 -9.92 0.55 10.86
C ARG A 246 -10.76 1.82 10.81
N LEU A 247 -10.30 2.84 10.08
CA LEU A 247 -11.01 4.10 9.90
C LEU A 247 -12.36 3.87 9.20
N THR A 248 -12.38 3.13 8.10
CA THR A 248 -13.61 2.84 7.36
C THR A 248 -14.59 1.99 8.18
N ASN A 249 -14.09 1.02 8.96
CA ASN A 249 -14.94 0.21 9.84
C ASN A 249 -15.52 1.00 11.02
N SER A 250 -14.83 2.04 11.49
CA SER A 250 -15.29 2.86 12.62
C SER A 250 -16.13 4.06 12.18
N ALA A 251 -16.10 4.43 10.90
CA ALA A 251 -16.76 5.62 10.38
C ALA A 251 -18.30 5.51 10.36
N ILE A 252 -18.83 4.29 10.21
CA ILE A 252 -20.27 4.03 10.22
C ILE A 252 -20.59 3.22 11.47
N GLN A 253 -21.19 3.88 12.46
CA GLN A 253 -21.70 3.25 13.67
C GLN A 253 -23.22 3.24 13.62
N GLU A 254 -23.81 2.05 13.62
CA GLU A 254 -25.25 1.89 13.77
C GLU A 254 -25.60 1.94 15.26
N ASN A 255 -26.22 3.03 15.69
CA ASN A 255 -26.81 3.11 17.01
C ASN A 255 -28.25 2.59 16.92
N LEU A 256 -28.41 1.29 17.15
CA LEU A 256 -29.73 0.70 17.29
C LEU A 256 -30.30 1.10 18.65
N PHE A 257 -31.38 1.86 18.64
CA PHE A 257 -32.14 2.14 19.86
C PHE A 257 -33.14 1.02 20.05
N ASP A 258 -33.03 0.32 21.17
CA ASP A 258 -34.06 -0.62 21.58
C ASP A 258 -35.37 0.13 21.88
N ALA A 259 -36.48 -0.56 21.67
CA ALA A 259 -37.78 -0.06 22.09
C ALA A 259 -37.79 0.16 23.62
N MET A 260 -38.67 1.05 24.08
CA MET A 260 -38.86 1.26 25.51
C MET A 260 -39.16 -0.10 26.18
N PRO A 261 -38.46 -0.45 27.27
CA PRO A 261 -38.70 -1.72 27.96
C PRO A 261 -40.16 -1.80 28.40
N THR A 262 -40.75 -2.99 28.31
CA THR A 262 -42.13 -3.20 28.75
C THR A 262 -42.24 -3.13 30.27
N GLU A 263 -43.44 -2.91 30.81
CA GLU A 263 -43.67 -2.93 32.27
C GLU A 263 -43.28 -4.29 32.90
N GLU A 264 -43.40 -5.39 32.15
CA GLU A 264 -42.93 -6.70 32.62
C GLU A 264 -41.41 -6.78 32.71
N ASP A 265 -40.68 -6.14 31.79
CA ASP A 265 -39.21 -6.10 31.80
C ASP A 265 -38.69 -5.21 32.92
N THR A 266 -39.30 -4.05 33.14
CA THR A 266 -38.92 -3.14 34.24
C THR A 266 -39.17 -3.80 35.59
N THR A 267 -40.35 -4.41 35.80
CA THR A 267 -40.66 -5.12 37.05
C THR A 267 -39.76 -6.34 37.27
N ARG A 268 -39.32 -7.04 36.22
CA ARG A 268 -38.33 -8.13 36.32
C ARG A 268 -36.95 -7.63 36.70
N ILE A 269 -36.50 -6.50 36.15
CA ILE A 269 -35.21 -5.88 36.47
C ILE A 269 -35.21 -5.38 37.91
N GLU A 270 -36.28 -4.71 38.35
CA GLU A 270 -36.45 -4.25 39.73
C GLU A 270 -36.42 -5.41 40.74
N ARG A 271 -37.12 -6.51 40.45
CA ARG A 271 -37.10 -7.72 41.30
C ARG A 271 -35.73 -8.40 41.37
N LYS A 272 -34.92 -8.29 40.32
CA LYS A 272 -33.52 -8.79 40.31
C LYS A 272 -32.54 -7.83 40.99
N GLY A 273 -32.90 -6.55 41.11
CA GLY A 273 -32.07 -5.48 41.68
C GLY A 273 -32.20 -5.27 43.19
N THR A 274 -33.14 -5.96 43.85
CA THR A 274 -33.18 -6.03 45.32
C THR A 274 -32.16 -7.05 45.82
N VAL A 275 -31.08 -6.54 46.43
CA VAL A 275 -30.11 -7.27 47.26
C VAL A 275 -30.81 -8.14 48.31
#